data_AF-A0A5C9BWV0-F1
#
_entry.id   AF-A0A5C9BWV0-F1
#
_cell.length_a   1.000
_cell.length_b   1.000
_cell.length_c   1.000
_cell.angle_alpha   90.00
_cell.angle_beta   90.00
_cell.angle_gamma   90.00
#
_symmetry.space_group_name_H-M   'P 1'
#
loop_
_entity.id
_entity.type
_entity.pdbx_description
1 polymer ?
#
loop_
_entity_poly.entity_id
_entity_poly.type
_entity_poly.pdbx_seq_one_letter_code
_entity_poly.pdbx_strand_id
1 'polypeptide(L)'
;MVRVRNVNDYMLLTQAHGLAVKALRPTLSLRIVQMISDRYDVDQHTLTVQTLKDLAKGPTDKDHHKQLAELSFKMSLDHQRADRIEAASQHLELADSLARRLKSSDMLKQAAARRAEIAEYKKLVETSAAAEKKLAEAPNDPAANETIGRFLILAKSDWNEGLKRLVLASDATLQKLAQQDTALIEAAKPPAADDAAQLADGWWDLSLKQSGNFKSSVKLRAGQWYAFAAPNLKGLSKAKAEQRVTESGWTNDADFAVLMPLNRREAVIQKAMSVGNPRAINRSTQAAPLAADSRAAVSDSGRTEDRRHLAVCKFRRRTLRWHD
;
A
#
# COMPACT_ATOMS: atom_id res chain seq x y z
N MET A 1 5.44 -16.33 -30.94
CA MET A 1 4.33 -16.05 -31.86
C MET A 1 4.27 -14.55 -32.10
N VAL A 2 4.72 -14.08 -33.26
CA VAL A 2 4.62 -12.68 -33.67
C VAL A 2 3.17 -12.42 -34.07
N ARG A 3 2.39 -11.71 -33.24
CA ARG A 3 1.01 -11.32 -33.59
C ARG A 3 1.08 -10.37 -34.77
N VAL A 4 0.57 -10.80 -35.92
CA VAL A 4 0.32 -9.93 -37.07
C VAL A 4 -0.67 -8.85 -36.62
N ARG A 5 -0.19 -7.61 -36.49
CA ARG A 5 -1.00 -6.45 -36.11
C ARG A 5 -1.85 -6.05 -37.32
N ASN A 6 -3.08 -6.56 -37.41
CA ASN A 6 -4.01 -6.17 -38.47
C ASN A 6 -4.51 -4.74 -38.24
N VAL A 7 -4.31 -3.87 -39.24
CA VAL A 7 -4.73 -2.45 -39.21
C VAL A 7 -6.25 -2.32 -39.14
N ASN A 8 -6.99 -3.24 -39.78
CA ASN A 8 -8.46 -3.23 -39.78
C ASN A 8 -9.02 -3.45 -38.37
N ASP A 9 -8.42 -4.36 -37.60
CA ASP A 9 -8.84 -4.64 -36.21
C ASP A 9 -8.61 -3.44 -35.29
N TYR A 10 -7.52 -2.68 -35.50
CA TYR A 10 -7.23 -1.46 -34.74
C TYR A 10 -8.29 -0.39 -35.00
N MET A 11 -8.64 -0.17 -36.28
CA MET A 11 -9.69 0.78 -36.65
C MET A 11 -11.04 0.39 -36.06
N LEU A 12 -11.40 -0.89 -36.08
CA LEU A 12 -12.64 -1.39 -35.48
C LEU A 12 -12.68 -1.16 -33.97
N LEU A 13 -11.58 -1.40 -33.25
CA LEU A 13 -11.49 -1.14 -31.82
C LEU A 13 -11.58 0.36 -31.48
N THR A 14 -10.92 1.22 -32.26
CA THR A 14 -11.01 2.67 -32.09
C THR A 14 -12.42 3.20 -32.38
N GLN A 15 -13.10 2.67 -33.40
CA GLN A 15 -14.51 2.99 -33.67
C GLN A 15 -15.43 2.53 -32.54
N ALA A 16 -15.24 1.30 -32.06
CA ALA A 16 -15.99 0.77 -30.91
C ALA A 16 -15.77 1.60 -29.65
N HIS A 17 -14.54 2.06 -29.39
CA HIS A 17 -14.21 2.95 -28.29
C HIS A 17 -14.97 4.28 -28.41
N GLY A 18 -14.94 4.92 -29.59
CA GLY A 18 -15.67 6.16 -29.85
C GLY A 18 -17.19 6.02 -29.65
N LEU A 19 -17.78 4.88 -30.07
CA LEU A 19 -19.19 4.58 -29.83
C LEU A 19 -19.49 4.36 -28.35
N ALA A 20 -18.63 3.66 -27.60
CA ALA A 20 -18.79 3.44 -26.17
C ALA A 20 -18.70 4.75 -25.37
N VAL A 21 -17.80 5.66 -25.75
CA VAL A 21 -17.70 7.02 -25.18
C VAL A 21 -18.97 7.82 -25.47
N LYS A 22 -19.45 7.84 -26.71
CA LYS A 22 -20.72 8.51 -27.07
C LYS A 22 -21.92 7.94 -26.32
N ALA A 23 -21.93 6.63 -26.06
CA ALA A 23 -22.97 5.96 -25.30
C ALA A 23 -22.81 6.10 -23.76
N LEU A 24 -21.81 6.85 -23.28
CA LEU A 24 -21.55 7.09 -21.86
C LEU A 24 -21.36 5.80 -21.03
N ARG A 25 -20.66 4.81 -21.60
CA ARG A 25 -20.42 3.50 -20.96
C ARG A 25 -18.97 3.38 -20.43
N PRO A 26 -18.65 3.90 -19.23
CA PRO A 26 -17.27 3.97 -18.74
C PRO A 26 -16.59 2.61 -18.66
N THR A 27 -17.25 1.60 -18.11
CA THR A 27 -16.69 0.25 -17.99
C THR A 27 -16.36 -0.37 -19.34
N LEU A 28 -17.21 -0.17 -20.35
CA LEU A 28 -16.98 -0.68 -21.69
C LEU A 28 -15.83 0.06 -22.37
N SER A 29 -15.81 1.40 -22.28
CA SER A 29 -14.72 2.21 -22.86
C SER A 29 -13.36 1.81 -22.28
N LEU A 30 -13.25 1.62 -20.96
CA LEU A 30 -12.01 1.18 -20.33
C LEU A 30 -11.59 -0.24 -20.72
N ARG A 31 -12.55 -1.15 -20.89
CA ARG A 31 -12.26 -2.50 -21.41
C ARG A 31 -11.70 -2.44 -22.83
N ILE A 32 -12.26 -1.59 -23.69
CA ILE A 32 -11.76 -1.42 -25.06
C ILE A 32 -10.36 -0.78 -25.04
N VAL A 33 -10.09 0.19 -24.16
CA VAL A 33 -8.74 0.75 -23.98
C VAL A 33 -7.73 -0.33 -23.60
N GLN A 34 -8.06 -1.23 -22.66
CA GLN A 34 -7.21 -2.38 -22.34
C GLN A 34 -6.98 -3.28 -23.56
N MET A 35 -8.02 -3.60 -24.32
CA MET A 35 -7.91 -4.42 -25.52
C MET A 35 -7.01 -3.78 -26.59
N ILE A 36 -7.04 -2.45 -26.71
CA ILE A 36 -6.17 -1.70 -27.61
C ILE A 36 -4.72 -1.80 -27.11
N SER A 37 -4.45 -1.49 -25.84
CA SER A 37 -3.08 -1.51 -25.29
C SER A 37 -2.46 -2.91 -25.23
N ASP A 38 -3.28 -3.97 -25.08
CA ASP A 38 -2.79 -5.36 -25.06
C ASP A 38 -2.32 -5.86 -26.43
N ARG A 39 -2.79 -5.21 -27.50
CA ARG A 39 -2.58 -5.65 -28.89
C ARG A 39 -1.68 -4.71 -29.68
N TYR A 40 -1.68 -3.44 -29.32
CA TYR A 40 -1.01 -2.36 -30.03
C TYR A 40 -0.14 -1.55 -29.07
N ASP A 41 0.88 -0.92 -29.61
CA ASP A 41 1.79 -0.07 -28.85
C ASP A 41 1.12 1.28 -28.58
N VAL A 42 0.24 1.29 -27.58
CA VAL A 42 -0.55 2.44 -27.15
C VAL A 42 -0.41 2.57 -25.66
N ASP A 43 -0.07 3.78 -25.20
CA ASP A 43 -0.06 4.08 -23.77
C ASP A 43 -1.48 4.00 -23.20
N GLN A 44 -1.74 2.89 -22.52
CA GLN A 44 -3.01 2.60 -21.88
C GLN A 44 -3.44 3.70 -20.90
N HIS A 45 -2.49 4.24 -20.13
CA HIS A 45 -2.78 5.14 -19.02
C HIS A 45 -3.17 6.52 -19.54
N THR A 46 -2.39 7.04 -20.48
CA THR A 46 -2.71 8.28 -21.20
C THR A 46 -4.07 8.19 -21.89
N LEU A 47 -4.31 7.09 -22.62
CA LEU A 47 -5.59 6.88 -23.30
C LEU A 47 -6.77 6.73 -22.31
N THR A 48 -6.54 6.13 -21.15
CA THR A 48 -7.56 5.99 -20.11
C THR A 48 -7.97 7.33 -19.52
N VAL A 49 -7.01 8.17 -19.10
CA VAL A 49 -7.30 9.52 -18.59
C VAL A 49 -8.10 10.31 -19.62
N GLN A 50 -7.67 10.27 -20.89
CA GLN A 50 -8.34 10.99 -21.96
C GLN A 50 -9.78 10.48 -22.19
N THR A 51 -9.97 9.16 -22.17
CA THR A 51 -11.29 8.52 -22.27
C THR A 51 -12.24 9.00 -21.17
N LEU A 52 -11.77 9.06 -19.92
CA LEU A 52 -12.60 9.53 -18.80
C LEU A 52 -12.88 11.03 -18.89
N LYS A 53 -11.92 11.84 -19.37
CA LYS A 53 -12.13 13.27 -19.66
C LYS A 53 -13.20 13.47 -20.74
N ASP A 54 -13.20 12.64 -21.77
CA ASP A 54 -14.18 12.74 -22.86
C ASP A 54 -15.57 12.28 -22.42
N LEU A 55 -15.68 11.21 -21.62
CA LEU A 55 -16.92 10.82 -20.95
C LEU A 55 -17.48 11.95 -20.06
N ALA A 56 -16.61 12.67 -19.36
CA ALA A 56 -16.98 13.80 -18.49
C ALA A 56 -17.41 15.08 -19.25
N LYS A 57 -17.27 15.15 -20.58
CA LYS A 57 -17.77 16.27 -21.41
C LYS A 57 -19.23 16.11 -21.83
N GLY A 58 -19.79 14.91 -21.72
CA GLY A 58 -21.18 14.65 -22.10
C GLY A 58 -22.19 15.42 -21.25
N PRO A 59 -23.41 15.67 -21.76
CA PRO A 59 -24.52 16.18 -20.95
C PRO A 59 -24.90 15.08 -19.96
N THR A 60 -24.56 15.23 -18.67
CA THR A 60 -24.66 14.07 -17.78
C THR A 60 -25.17 14.31 -16.38
N ASP A 61 -25.91 13.29 -15.95
CA ASP A 61 -26.54 13.09 -14.66
C ASP A 61 -25.50 13.03 -13.52
N LYS A 62 -25.99 13.21 -12.28
CA LYS A 62 -25.14 13.24 -11.09
C LYS A 62 -24.50 11.88 -10.79
N ASP A 63 -25.20 10.78 -11.04
CA ASP A 63 -24.72 9.42 -10.78
C ASP A 63 -23.58 9.05 -11.73
N HIS A 64 -23.66 9.41 -13.01
CA HIS A 64 -22.55 9.22 -13.96
C HIS A 64 -21.31 10.00 -13.55
N HIS A 65 -21.43 11.29 -13.22
CA HIS A 65 -20.29 12.07 -12.76
C HIS A 65 -19.70 11.53 -11.45
N LYS A 66 -20.55 11.02 -10.54
CA LYS A 66 -20.09 10.36 -9.32
C LYS A 66 -19.29 9.08 -9.65
N GLN A 67 -19.80 8.24 -10.55
CA GLN A 67 -19.11 7.04 -11.01
C GLN A 67 -17.74 7.36 -11.64
N LEU A 68 -17.66 8.36 -12.51
CA LEU A 68 -16.41 8.79 -13.13
C LEU A 68 -15.41 9.35 -12.11
N ALA A 69 -15.89 10.09 -11.11
CA ALA A 69 -15.06 10.63 -10.05
C ALA A 69 -14.49 9.53 -9.15
N GLU A 70 -15.31 8.57 -8.71
CA GLU A 70 -14.89 7.40 -7.93
C GLU A 70 -13.87 6.55 -8.69
N LEU A 71 -14.10 6.32 -9.98
CA LEU A 71 -13.18 5.60 -10.86
C LEU A 71 -11.84 6.34 -11.00
N SER A 72 -11.89 7.67 -11.19
CA SER A 72 -10.68 8.50 -11.29
C SER A 72 -9.89 8.53 -9.98
N PHE A 73 -10.58 8.59 -8.82
CA PHE A 73 -9.93 8.45 -7.52
C PHE A 73 -9.21 7.11 -7.40
N LYS A 74 -9.90 6.01 -7.70
CA LYS A 74 -9.31 4.67 -7.65
C LYS A 74 -8.06 4.56 -8.53
N MET A 75 -8.13 5.06 -9.77
CA MET A 75 -6.98 5.04 -10.67
C MET A 75 -5.82 5.89 -10.16
N SER A 76 -6.09 7.05 -9.56
CA SER A 76 -5.05 7.86 -8.91
C SER A 76 -4.31 7.07 -7.82
N LEU A 77 -5.02 6.31 -6.99
CA LEU A 77 -4.43 5.43 -5.97
C LEU A 77 -3.52 4.36 -6.60
N ASP A 78 -4.03 3.68 -7.62
CA ASP A 78 -3.32 2.57 -8.26
C ASP A 78 -2.08 3.06 -9.01
N HIS A 79 -2.14 4.23 -9.64
CA HIS A 79 -0.98 4.87 -10.27
C HIS A 79 0.08 5.32 -9.27
N GLN A 80 -0.33 5.90 -8.15
CA GLN A 80 0.63 6.27 -7.11
C GLN A 80 1.33 5.04 -6.53
N ARG A 81 0.62 3.92 -6.37
CA ARG A 81 1.20 2.64 -5.92
C ARG A 81 2.18 2.03 -6.93
N ALA A 82 1.99 2.32 -8.21
CA ALA A 82 2.86 1.89 -9.28
C ALA A 82 4.01 2.89 -9.56
N ASP A 83 4.24 3.86 -8.67
CA ASP A 83 5.20 4.96 -8.81
C ASP A 83 5.00 5.81 -10.11
N ARG A 84 3.79 5.80 -10.68
CA ARG A 84 3.40 6.57 -11.87
C ARG A 84 2.72 7.88 -11.47
N ILE A 85 3.49 8.79 -10.89
CA ILE A 85 2.94 9.95 -10.19
C ILE A 85 2.26 10.96 -11.13
N GLU A 86 2.73 11.09 -12.37
CA GLU A 86 2.08 11.97 -13.34
C GLU A 86 0.68 11.47 -13.72
N ALA A 87 0.54 10.18 -14.03
CA ALA A 87 -0.77 9.57 -14.27
C ALA A 87 -1.68 9.67 -13.02
N ALA A 88 -1.13 9.48 -11.82
CA ALA A 88 -1.87 9.64 -10.57
C ALA A 88 -2.42 11.06 -10.40
N SER A 89 -1.60 12.07 -10.75
CA SER A 89 -1.96 13.49 -10.68
C SER A 89 -3.08 13.84 -11.67
N GLN A 90 -2.96 13.38 -12.92
CA GLN A 90 -3.98 13.62 -13.95
C GLN A 90 -5.34 13.03 -13.61
N HIS A 91 -5.36 11.82 -13.02
CA HIS A 91 -6.60 11.20 -12.55
C HIS A 91 -7.20 11.95 -11.35
N LEU A 92 -6.36 12.43 -10.43
CA LEU A 92 -6.83 13.22 -9.28
C LEU A 92 -7.43 14.57 -9.72
N GLU A 93 -6.83 15.24 -10.70
CA GLU A 93 -7.36 16.48 -11.27
C GLU A 93 -8.76 16.27 -11.88
N LEU A 94 -8.95 15.18 -12.62
CA LEU A 94 -10.26 14.82 -13.16
C LEU A 94 -11.26 14.58 -12.02
N ALA A 95 -10.89 13.81 -11.01
CA ALA A 95 -11.75 13.53 -9.85
C ALA A 95 -12.14 14.81 -9.09
N ASP A 96 -11.20 15.73 -8.86
CA ASP A 96 -11.45 17.04 -8.23
C ASP A 96 -12.41 17.89 -9.06
N SER A 97 -12.21 17.94 -10.39
CA SER A 97 -13.09 18.70 -11.28
C SER A 97 -14.53 18.18 -11.25
N LEU A 98 -14.71 16.86 -11.21
CA LEU A 98 -16.02 16.20 -11.11
C LEU A 98 -16.63 16.41 -9.72
N ALA A 99 -15.84 16.31 -8.65
CA ALA A 99 -16.28 16.60 -7.28
C ALA A 99 -16.82 18.03 -7.13
N ARG A 100 -16.17 19.02 -7.77
CA ARG A 100 -16.65 20.42 -7.83
C ARG A 100 -17.99 20.54 -8.54
N ARG A 101 -18.14 19.89 -9.70
CA ARG A 101 -19.41 19.87 -10.46
C ARG A 101 -20.55 19.23 -9.66
N LEU A 102 -20.25 18.16 -8.93
CA LEU A 102 -21.18 17.48 -8.04
C LEU A 102 -21.50 18.26 -6.76
N LYS A 103 -20.71 19.30 -6.43
CA LYS A 103 -20.75 20.01 -5.15
C LYS A 103 -20.62 19.07 -3.94
N SER A 104 -19.86 17.99 -4.10
CA SER A 104 -19.66 16.99 -3.04
C SER A 104 -18.54 17.42 -2.10
N SER A 105 -18.90 17.91 -0.91
CA SER A 105 -17.92 18.35 0.09
C SER A 105 -17.00 17.23 0.58
N ASP A 106 -17.50 16.00 0.65
CA ASP A 106 -16.71 14.82 1.03
C ASP A 106 -15.64 14.50 -0.02
N MET A 107 -16.03 14.44 -1.30
CA MET A 107 -15.08 14.17 -2.39
C MET A 107 -14.04 15.28 -2.55
N LEU A 108 -14.41 16.54 -2.28
CA LEU A 108 -13.46 17.65 -2.27
C LEU A 108 -12.43 17.52 -1.13
N LYS A 109 -12.84 17.08 0.06
CA LYS A 109 -11.92 16.79 1.18
C LYS A 109 -10.99 15.64 0.82
N GLN A 110 -11.51 14.56 0.22
CA GLN A 110 -10.70 13.44 -0.27
C GLN A 110 -9.69 13.92 -1.32
N ALA A 111 -10.11 14.71 -2.31
CA ALA A 111 -9.22 15.26 -3.34
C ALA A 111 -8.11 16.12 -2.75
N ALA A 112 -8.43 16.99 -1.77
CA ALA A 112 -7.44 17.82 -1.10
C ALA A 112 -6.41 16.99 -0.32
N ALA A 113 -6.85 15.99 0.45
CA ALA A 113 -5.96 15.09 1.17
C ALA A 113 -5.03 14.32 0.20
N ARG A 114 -5.59 13.77 -0.89
CA ARG A 114 -4.80 13.07 -1.91
C ARG A 114 -3.81 13.97 -2.63
N ARG A 115 -4.18 15.22 -2.90
CA ARG A 115 -3.27 16.19 -3.53
C ARG A 115 -2.07 16.47 -2.63
N ALA A 116 -2.29 16.62 -1.33
CA ALA A 116 -1.21 16.79 -0.36
C ALA A 116 -0.30 15.54 -0.29
N GLU A 117 -0.88 14.34 -0.31
CA GLU A 117 -0.11 13.08 -0.34
C GLU A 117 0.76 12.95 -1.61
N ILE A 118 0.21 13.26 -2.78
CA ILE A 118 0.96 13.22 -4.05
C ILE A 118 2.08 14.26 -4.06
N ALA A 119 1.79 15.49 -3.59
CA ALA A 119 2.79 16.56 -3.53
C ALA A 119 3.96 16.20 -2.61
N GLU A 120 3.66 15.64 -1.43
CA GLU A 120 4.69 15.17 -0.50
C GLU A 120 5.50 14.02 -1.11
N TYR A 121 4.85 13.09 -1.81
CA TYR A 121 5.54 12.01 -2.51
C TYR A 121 6.48 12.55 -3.61
N LYS A 122 6.04 13.51 -4.43
CA LYS A 122 6.89 14.13 -5.46
C LYS A 122 8.14 14.76 -4.83
N LYS A 123 7.96 15.53 -3.76
CA LYS A 123 9.07 16.13 -3.02
C LYS A 123 10.03 15.08 -2.46
N LEU A 124 9.49 13.99 -1.92
CA LEU A 124 10.28 12.86 -1.41
C LEU A 124 11.11 12.19 -2.51
N VAL A 125 10.56 12.01 -3.72
CA VAL A 125 11.29 11.46 -4.87
C VAL A 125 12.37 12.42 -5.38
N GLU A 126 12.07 13.70 -5.48
CA GLU A 126 13.05 14.72 -5.92
C GLU A 126 14.23 14.80 -4.95
N THR A 127 13.94 14.85 -3.65
CA THR A 127 14.98 14.88 -2.61
C THR A 127 15.78 13.59 -2.54
N SER A 128 15.15 12.42 -2.75
CA SER A 128 15.86 11.15 -2.82
C SER A 128 16.75 11.07 -4.07
N ALA A 129 16.28 11.50 -5.23
CA ALA A 129 17.09 11.49 -6.45
C ALA A 129 18.35 12.39 -6.32
N ALA A 130 18.24 13.53 -5.65
CA ALA A 130 19.38 14.38 -5.35
C ALA A 130 20.37 13.71 -4.38
N ALA A 131 19.86 13.04 -3.34
CA ALA A 131 20.68 12.30 -2.39
C ALA A 131 21.36 11.07 -3.02
N GLU A 132 20.69 10.35 -3.93
CA GLU A 132 21.27 9.21 -4.67
C GLU A 132 22.48 9.65 -5.51
N LYS A 133 22.38 10.79 -6.20
CA LYS A 133 23.51 11.36 -6.95
C LYS A 133 24.70 11.64 -6.03
N LYS A 134 24.45 12.21 -4.84
CA LYS A 134 25.50 12.48 -3.86
C LYS A 134 26.13 11.20 -3.31
N LEU A 135 25.34 10.15 -3.07
CA LEU A 135 25.84 8.86 -2.60
C LEU A 135 26.69 8.12 -3.66
N ALA A 136 26.51 8.42 -4.94
CA ALA A 136 27.37 7.87 -5.99
C ALA A 136 28.83 8.35 -5.86
N GLU A 137 29.04 9.57 -5.35
CA GLU A 137 30.36 10.17 -5.12
C GLU A 137 30.85 9.95 -3.68
N ALA A 138 29.94 10.02 -2.71
CA ALA A 138 30.22 9.89 -1.28
C ALA A 138 29.26 8.89 -0.62
N PRO A 139 29.54 7.56 -0.71
CA PRO A 139 28.63 6.51 -0.24
C PRO A 139 28.27 6.58 1.25
N ASN A 140 29.15 7.18 2.06
CA ASN A 140 28.98 7.32 3.51
C ASN A 140 28.52 8.71 3.93
N ASP A 141 28.04 9.56 3.01
CA ASP A 141 27.53 10.88 3.36
C ASP A 141 26.33 10.76 4.32
N PRO A 142 26.40 11.34 5.53
CA PRO A 142 25.37 11.09 6.53
C PRO A 142 24.00 11.68 6.19
N ALA A 143 23.97 12.88 5.62
CA ALA A 143 22.74 13.57 5.26
C ALA A 143 22.03 12.90 4.07
N ALA A 144 22.78 12.42 3.08
CA ALA A 144 22.21 11.71 1.95
C ALA A 144 21.67 10.33 2.36
N ASN A 145 22.41 9.57 3.18
CA ASN A 145 21.90 8.30 3.71
C ASN A 145 20.65 8.48 4.57
N GLU A 146 20.60 9.53 5.41
CA GLU A 146 19.38 9.86 6.15
C GLU A 146 18.19 10.13 5.20
N THR A 147 18.41 10.95 4.17
CA THR A 147 17.38 11.32 3.18
C THR A 147 16.82 10.08 2.48
N ILE A 148 17.69 9.19 1.99
CA ILE A 148 17.26 7.93 1.36
C ILE A 148 16.56 7.01 2.36
N GLY A 149 17.10 6.87 3.57
CA GLY A 149 16.48 6.04 4.60
C GLY A 149 15.05 6.49 4.94
N ARG A 150 14.85 7.80 5.10
CA ARG A 150 13.53 8.39 5.34
C ARG A 150 12.60 8.22 4.14
N PHE A 151 13.11 8.39 2.91
CA PHE A 151 12.35 8.14 1.68
C PHE A 151 11.84 6.69 1.62
N LEU A 152 12.71 5.71 1.86
CA LEU A 152 12.35 4.29 1.84
C LEU A 152 11.25 3.96 2.87
N ILE A 153 11.33 4.53 4.07
CA ILE A 153 10.33 4.34 5.12
C ILE A 153 9.01 5.06 4.79
N LEU A 154 9.07 6.30 4.33
CA LEU A 154 7.89 7.14 4.08
C LEU A 154 7.14 6.75 2.82
N ALA A 155 7.86 6.65 1.69
CA ALA A 155 7.28 6.39 0.38
C ALA A 155 7.08 4.89 0.15
N LYS A 156 8.10 4.08 0.46
CA LYS A 156 8.09 2.65 0.16
C LYS A 156 7.64 1.77 1.32
N SER A 157 7.54 2.32 2.53
CA SER A 157 7.30 1.55 3.76
C SER A 157 8.30 0.39 3.94
N ASP A 158 9.47 0.53 3.34
CA ASP A 158 10.55 -0.45 3.39
C ASP A 158 11.50 -0.09 4.53
N TRP A 159 11.20 -0.65 5.70
CA TRP A 159 12.01 -0.43 6.88
C TRP A 159 13.35 -1.17 6.82
N ASN A 160 13.50 -2.21 6.01
CA ASN A 160 14.76 -2.96 5.96
C ASN A 160 15.84 -2.15 5.27
N GLU A 161 15.55 -1.74 4.05
CA GLU A 161 16.48 -0.90 3.30
C GLU A 161 16.56 0.49 3.94
N GLY A 162 15.46 0.98 4.52
CA GLY A 162 15.44 2.21 5.30
C GLY A 162 16.43 2.19 6.47
N LEU A 163 16.35 1.17 7.34
CA LEU A 163 17.21 1.05 8.53
C LEU A 163 18.69 0.92 8.15
N LYS A 164 19.02 0.12 7.12
CA LYS A 164 20.40 -0.01 6.61
C LYS A 164 21.02 1.34 6.25
N ARG A 165 20.23 2.25 5.67
CA ARG A 165 20.67 3.62 5.36
C ARG A 165 20.72 4.49 6.60
N LEU A 166 19.72 4.38 7.47
CA LEU A 166 19.63 5.19 8.69
C LEU A 166 20.73 4.89 9.73
N VAL A 167 21.40 3.74 9.67
CA VAL A 167 22.62 3.46 10.46
C VAL A 167 23.74 4.48 10.19
N LEU A 168 23.72 5.14 9.03
CA LEU A 168 24.63 6.21 8.64
C LEU A 168 23.95 7.60 8.67
N ALA A 169 22.80 7.75 9.33
CA ALA A 169 22.08 9.03 9.36
C ALA A 169 22.88 10.15 10.06
N SER A 170 22.61 11.40 9.68
CA SER A 170 23.15 12.58 10.33
C SER A 170 22.56 12.84 11.72
N ASP A 171 21.27 12.57 11.93
CA ASP A 171 20.66 12.66 13.25
C ASP A 171 21.14 11.51 14.15
N ALA A 172 21.91 11.86 15.19
CA ALA A 172 22.49 10.91 16.13
C ALA A 172 21.44 10.05 16.87
N THR A 173 20.24 10.59 17.14
CA THR A 173 19.16 9.82 17.78
C THR A 173 18.62 8.78 16.81
N LEU A 174 18.35 9.20 15.57
CA LEU A 174 17.84 8.32 14.53
C LEU A 174 18.86 7.23 14.18
N GLN A 175 20.13 7.61 14.09
CA GLN A 175 21.25 6.70 13.83
C GLN A 175 21.34 5.61 14.89
N LYS A 176 21.35 6.01 16.17
CA LYS A 176 21.42 5.09 17.30
C LYS A 176 20.22 4.13 17.32
N LEU A 177 19.01 4.65 17.13
CA LEU A 177 17.81 3.82 17.09
C LEU A 177 17.84 2.83 15.92
N ALA A 178 18.29 3.26 14.73
CA ALA A 178 18.42 2.39 13.57
C ALA A 178 19.46 1.28 13.79
N GLN A 179 20.58 1.58 14.45
CA GLN A 179 21.60 0.60 14.83
C GLN A 179 21.06 -0.42 15.83
N GLN A 180 20.39 0.04 16.89
CA GLN A 180 19.78 -0.84 17.90
C GLN A 180 18.70 -1.72 17.28
N ASP A 181 17.84 -1.15 16.44
CA ASP A 181 16.78 -1.86 15.76
C ASP A 181 17.34 -2.95 14.83
N THR A 182 18.31 -2.60 13.99
CA THR A 182 18.99 -3.56 13.12
C THR A 182 19.67 -4.67 13.93
N ALA A 183 20.36 -4.32 15.02
CA ALA A 183 21.03 -5.30 15.88
C ALA A 183 20.05 -6.31 16.51
N LEU A 184 18.88 -5.86 16.99
CA LEU A 184 17.86 -6.76 17.53
C LEU A 184 17.20 -7.61 16.43
N ILE A 185 16.98 -7.06 15.23
CA ILE A 185 16.48 -7.83 14.08
C ILE A 185 17.49 -8.90 13.64
N GLU A 186 18.78 -8.66 13.77
CA GLU A 186 19.86 -9.54 13.30
C GLU A 186 20.44 -10.48 14.38
N ALA A 187 20.15 -10.26 15.66
CA ALA A 187 20.68 -11.06 16.78
C ALA A 187 20.31 -12.57 16.71
N ALA A 188 21.23 -13.51 16.93
CA ALA A 188 20.89 -14.94 16.78
C ALA A 188 19.72 -15.47 17.66
N LYS A 189 19.40 -14.77 18.75
CA LYS A 189 18.29 -15.09 19.66
C LYS A 189 17.19 -14.03 19.57
N PRO A 190 15.93 -14.39 19.86
CA PRO A 190 14.87 -13.40 19.99
C PRO A 190 15.26 -12.35 21.04
N PRO A 191 15.02 -11.06 20.79
CA PRO A 191 15.34 -10.02 21.75
C PRO A 191 14.56 -10.22 23.04
N ALA A 192 15.17 -9.88 24.18
CA ALA A 192 14.47 -9.91 25.45
C ALA A 192 13.32 -8.88 25.42
N ALA A 193 12.23 -9.17 26.14
CA ALA A 193 11.06 -8.31 26.15
C ALA A 193 11.39 -6.89 26.65
N ASP A 194 12.29 -6.78 27.63
CA ASP A 194 12.74 -5.49 28.16
C ASP A 194 13.57 -4.70 27.13
N ASP A 195 14.46 -5.36 26.37
CA ASP A 195 15.25 -4.72 25.31
C ASP A 195 14.35 -4.22 24.17
N ALA A 196 13.37 -5.03 23.77
CA ALA A 196 12.38 -4.66 22.76
C ALA A 196 11.51 -3.48 23.23
N ALA A 197 11.10 -3.48 24.50
CA ALA A 197 10.34 -2.37 25.09
C ALA A 197 11.17 -1.08 25.18
N GLN A 198 12.46 -1.18 25.50
CA GLN A 198 13.36 -0.02 25.53
C GLN A 198 13.57 0.57 24.13
N LEU A 199 13.73 -0.27 23.11
CA LEU A 199 13.79 0.19 21.73
C LEU A 199 12.46 0.84 21.28
N ALA A 200 11.33 0.25 21.66
CA ALA A 200 10.01 0.81 21.40
C ALA A 200 9.84 2.20 22.03
N ASP A 201 10.27 2.36 23.28
CA ASP A 201 10.29 3.65 23.99
C ASP A 201 11.13 4.69 23.22
N GLY A 202 12.31 4.30 22.75
CA GLY A 202 13.18 5.18 21.95
C GLY A 202 12.53 5.66 20.65
N TRP A 203 11.91 4.74 19.90
CA TRP A 203 11.15 5.11 18.70
C TRP A 203 9.92 5.96 19.04
N TRP A 204 9.23 5.64 20.14
CA TRP A 204 8.07 6.41 20.59
C TRP A 204 8.47 7.86 20.91
N ASP A 205 9.54 8.06 21.67
CA ASP A 205 10.04 9.38 22.04
C ASP A 205 10.55 10.17 20.84
N LEU A 206 11.21 9.51 19.88
CA LEU A 206 11.56 10.15 18.61
C LEU A 206 10.29 10.64 17.91
N SER A 207 9.23 9.81 17.85
CA SER A 207 7.99 10.18 17.18
C SER A 207 7.33 11.43 17.77
N LEU A 208 7.49 11.69 19.07
CA LEU A 208 6.93 12.87 19.72
C LEU A 208 7.62 14.16 19.25
N LYS A 209 8.90 14.07 18.86
CA LYS A 209 9.72 15.17 18.34
C LYS A 209 9.58 15.37 16.83
N GLN A 210 9.06 14.38 16.11
CA GLN A 210 8.87 14.44 14.66
C GLN A 210 7.52 15.08 14.29
N SER A 211 7.42 15.54 13.06
CA SER A 211 6.19 16.09 12.46
C SER A 211 5.84 15.36 11.16
N GLY A 212 4.63 15.61 10.65
CA GLY A 212 4.16 15.05 9.39
C GLY A 212 4.06 13.53 9.37
N ASN A 213 4.18 12.95 8.17
CA ASN A 213 4.01 11.50 7.96
C ASN A 213 5.08 10.65 8.64
N PHE A 214 6.26 11.22 8.88
CA PHE A 214 7.37 10.49 9.52
C PHE A 214 7.06 10.16 10.97
N LYS A 215 6.39 11.08 11.68
CA LYS A 215 5.85 10.80 13.03
C LYS A 215 4.99 9.55 13.05
N SER A 216 4.04 9.45 12.12
CA SER A 216 3.11 8.31 12.04
C SER A 216 3.86 7.00 11.75
N SER A 217 4.80 7.00 10.80
CA SER A 217 5.61 5.81 10.49
C SER A 217 6.46 5.37 11.69
N VAL A 218 7.11 6.31 12.37
CA VAL A 218 7.95 6.01 13.54
C VAL A 218 7.08 5.51 14.73
N LYS A 219 5.90 6.10 14.94
CA LYS A 219 4.93 5.58 15.93
C LYS A 219 4.53 4.14 15.64
N LEU A 220 4.26 3.83 14.36
CA LEU A 220 3.92 2.48 13.95
C LEU A 220 5.05 1.51 14.28
N ARG A 221 6.31 1.89 14.01
CA ARG A 221 7.50 1.08 14.36
C ARG A 221 7.62 0.83 15.86
N ALA A 222 7.40 1.86 16.68
CA ALA A 222 7.35 1.70 18.13
C ALA A 222 6.24 0.72 18.55
N GLY A 223 5.04 0.87 17.98
CA GLY A 223 3.91 -0.03 18.21
C GLY A 223 4.21 -1.49 17.93
N GLN A 224 4.98 -1.77 16.89
CA GLN A 224 5.41 -3.14 16.57
C GLN A 224 6.30 -3.74 17.66
N TRP A 225 7.30 -2.99 18.09
CA TRP A 225 8.21 -3.43 19.14
C TRP A 225 7.49 -3.60 20.50
N TYR A 226 6.52 -2.72 20.81
CA TYR A 226 5.65 -2.92 21.96
C TYR A 226 4.77 -4.16 21.82
N ALA A 227 4.22 -4.44 20.63
CA ALA A 227 3.39 -5.62 20.40
C ALA A 227 4.19 -6.92 20.56
N PHE A 228 5.46 -6.91 20.13
CA PHE A 228 6.39 -8.02 20.36
C PHE A 228 6.73 -8.21 21.85
N ALA A 229 6.96 -7.11 22.58
CA ALA A 229 7.35 -7.17 23.99
C ALA A 229 6.18 -7.51 24.94
N ALA A 230 4.97 -6.99 24.67
CA ALA A 230 3.82 -7.02 25.57
C ALA A 230 3.46 -8.41 26.16
N PRO A 231 3.50 -9.53 25.41
CA PRO A 231 3.17 -10.85 25.95
C PRO A 231 4.09 -11.31 27.09
N ASN A 232 5.35 -10.86 27.08
CA ASN A 232 6.40 -11.28 28.01
C ASN A 232 6.72 -10.23 29.08
N LEU A 233 6.14 -9.03 28.99
CA LEU A 233 6.22 -8.00 30.02
C LEU A 233 5.25 -8.27 31.17
N LYS A 234 5.50 -7.67 32.34
CA LYS A 234 4.65 -7.79 33.54
C LYS A 234 4.31 -6.41 34.11
N GLY A 235 3.21 -6.35 34.87
CA GLY A 235 2.79 -5.15 35.61
C GLY A 235 2.60 -3.91 34.72
N LEU A 236 3.10 -2.77 35.20
CA LEU A 236 2.93 -1.47 34.53
C LEU A 236 3.56 -1.42 33.14
N SER A 237 4.69 -2.10 32.92
CA SER A 237 5.36 -2.12 31.61
C SER A 237 4.49 -2.79 30.54
N LYS A 238 3.76 -3.84 30.90
CA LYS A 238 2.81 -4.49 30.00
C LYS A 238 1.63 -3.57 29.66
N ALA A 239 1.03 -2.95 30.68
CA ALA A 239 -0.09 -2.02 30.48
C ALA A 239 0.30 -0.84 29.58
N LYS A 240 1.50 -0.26 29.79
CA LYS A 240 2.07 0.79 28.92
C LYS A 240 2.22 0.28 27.48
N ALA A 241 2.82 -0.89 27.28
CA ALA A 241 3.04 -1.44 25.95
C ALA A 241 1.72 -1.66 25.20
N GLU A 242 0.71 -2.29 25.82
CA GLU A 242 -0.61 -2.53 25.22
C GLU A 242 -1.33 -1.23 24.84
N GLN A 243 -1.25 -0.21 25.70
CA GLN A 243 -1.77 1.11 25.41
C GLN A 243 -1.08 1.74 24.18
N ARG A 244 0.25 1.70 24.14
CA ARG A 244 1.02 2.28 23.03
C ARG A 244 0.84 1.53 21.71
N VAL A 245 0.61 0.22 21.74
CA VAL A 245 0.21 -0.56 20.56
C VAL A 245 -1.10 0.00 20.00
N THR A 246 -2.10 0.21 20.86
CA THR A 246 -3.39 0.76 20.43
C THR A 246 -3.24 2.18 19.87
N GLU A 247 -2.50 3.06 20.54
CA GLU A 247 -2.26 4.44 20.09
C GLU A 247 -1.44 4.55 18.81
N SER A 248 -0.55 3.60 18.56
CA SER A 248 0.25 3.56 17.32
C SER A 248 -0.57 3.23 16.08
N GLY A 249 -1.77 2.66 16.27
CA GLY A 249 -2.58 2.10 15.18
C GLY A 249 -1.99 0.83 14.58
N TRP A 250 -1.00 0.20 15.24
CA TRP A 250 -0.48 -1.09 14.84
C TRP A 250 -1.57 -2.16 14.99
N THR A 251 -1.76 -2.93 13.94
CA THR A 251 -2.61 -4.12 13.93
C THR A 251 -1.76 -5.29 13.46
N ASN A 252 -1.93 -6.46 14.08
CA ASN A 252 -1.17 -7.66 13.73
C ASN A 252 -1.72 -8.25 12.42
N ASP A 253 -1.59 -7.50 11.34
CA ASP A 253 -1.98 -7.88 10.00
C ASP A 253 -0.83 -8.66 9.36
N ALA A 254 -1.13 -9.90 8.94
CA ALA A 254 -0.18 -10.81 8.33
C ALA A 254 0.46 -10.24 7.04
N ASP A 255 -0.24 -9.37 6.32
CA ASP A 255 0.29 -8.73 5.11
C ASP A 255 1.37 -7.68 5.45
N PHE A 256 1.22 -6.96 6.57
CA PHE A 256 2.21 -5.97 7.05
C PHE A 256 3.44 -6.63 7.67
N ALA A 257 3.27 -7.79 8.30
CA ALA A 257 4.34 -8.61 8.85
C ALA A 257 5.40 -9.01 7.80
N VAL A 258 5.01 -9.16 6.53
CA VAL A 258 5.93 -9.54 5.44
C VAL A 258 6.81 -8.37 4.99
N LEU A 259 6.29 -7.15 5.03
CA LEU A 259 7.03 -5.93 4.65
C LEU A 259 7.98 -5.44 5.76
N MET A 260 7.79 -5.93 6.98
CA MET A 260 8.51 -5.50 8.19
C MET A 260 8.98 -6.73 8.98
N PRO A 261 10.23 -7.18 8.85
CA PRO A 261 10.66 -8.53 9.21
C PRO A 261 10.90 -8.76 10.70
N LEU A 262 10.30 -7.95 11.59
CA LEU A 262 10.16 -8.35 13.00
C LEU A 262 9.55 -9.76 13.10
N ASN A 263 8.70 -10.13 12.13
CA ASN A 263 8.01 -11.42 12.09
C ASN A 263 8.72 -12.50 11.24
N ARG A 264 9.80 -12.17 10.50
CA ARG A 264 10.54 -13.19 9.71
C ARG A 264 11.15 -14.24 10.64
N ARG A 265 11.53 -13.83 11.84
CA ARG A 265 12.03 -14.74 12.88
C ARG A 265 10.93 -15.36 13.72
N GLU A 266 9.81 -14.69 14.01
CA GLU A 266 8.67 -15.38 14.63
C GLU A 266 8.21 -16.57 13.78
N ALA A 267 8.17 -16.46 12.45
CA ALA A 267 7.86 -17.61 11.58
C ALA A 267 8.91 -18.73 11.71
N VAL A 268 10.20 -18.40 11.85
CA VAL A 268 11.29 -19.37 12.05
C VAL A 268 11.29 -19.95 13.47
N ILE A 269 10.97 -19.15 14.49
CA ILE A 269 10.88 -19.53 15.90
C ILE A 269 9.64 -20.38 16.14
N GLN A 270 8.48 -20.04 15.59
CA GLN A 270 7.27 -20.88 15.58
C GLN A 270 7.50 -22.18 14.82
N LYS A 271 8.23 -22.14 13.70
CA LYS A 271 8.67 -23.35 12.99
C LYS A 271 9.65 -24.19 13.81
N ALA A 272 10.60 -23.57 14.52
CA ALA A 272 11.54 -24.28 15.39
C ALA A 272 10.85 -24.85 16.65
N MET A 273 9.88 -24.15 17.23
CA MET A 273 9.08 -24.60 18.38
C MET A 273 8.05 -25.67 18.01
N SER A 274 7.53 -25.67 16.77
CA SER A 274 6.65 -26.74 16.27
C SER A 274 7.40 -28.00 15.85
N VAL A 275 8.69 -27.91 15.54
CA VAL A 275 9.56 -29.08 15.30
C VAL A 275 9.94 -29.80 16.61
N GLY A 276 9.80 -29.14 17.77
CA GLY A 276 10.14 -29.68 19.09
C GLY A 276 8.99 -30.31 19.90
N ASN A 277 7.75 -30.36 19.40
CA ASN A 277 6.61 -30.91 20.15
C ASN A 277 5.78 -31.88 19.29
N PRO A 278 5.98 -33.21 19.38
CA PRO A 278 5.22 -34.19 18.60
C PRO A 278 3.76 -34.42 19.09
N ARG A 279 3.16 -33.50 19.86
CA ARG A 279 1.78 -33.64 20.34
C ARG A 279 0.96 -32.35 20.21
N ALA A 280 0.70 -31.92 18.98
CA ALA A 280 -0.44 -31.04 18.68
C ALA A 280 -0.78 -31.02 17.18
N ILE A 281 -0.93 -32.19 16.56
CA ILE A 281 -1.63 -32.28 15.27
C ILE A 281 -2.65 -33.41 15.41
N ASN A 282 -3.85 -33.08 15.89
CA ASN A 282 -5.06 -33.75 15.42
C ASN A 282 -6.34 -33.06 15.90
N ARG A 283 -7.09 -32.54 14.92
CA ARG A 283 -8.56 -32.52 14.72
C ARG A 283 -8.79 -31.46 13.64
N SER A 284 -9.20 -31.76 12.42
CA SER A 284 -9.87 -32.94 11.90
C SER A 284 -9.77 -32.95 10.37
N THR A 285 -9.21 -34.01 9.82
CA THR A 285 -9.54 -34.48 8.48
C THR A 285 -9.85 -35.96 8.63
N GLN A 286 -11.12 -36.31 8.61
CA GLN A 286 -11.54 -37.66 8.23
C GLN A 286 -12.51 -37.49 7.08
N ALA A 287 -12.12 -38.10 5.96
CA ALA A 287 -12.89 -38.21 4.75
C ALA A 287 -13.83 -39.41 4.84
N ALA A 288 -14.99 -39.32 4.17
CA ALA A 288 -15.49 -40.41 3.34
C ALA A 288 -16.45 -39.83 2.27
N PRO A 289 -16.36 -40.29 1.00
CA PRO A 289 -17.22 -39.86 -0.11
C PRO A 289 -18.47 -40.75 -0.22
N LEU A 290 -19.51 -40.33 -0.97
CA LEU A 290 -20.36 -41.20 -1.81
C LEU A 290 -21.41 -40.41 -2.63
N ALA A 291 -21.30 -40.60 -3.95
CA ALA A 291 -22.33 -40.73 -5.00
C ALA A 291 -23.29 -39.57 -5.41
N ALA A 292 -23.41 -39.45 -6.74
CA ALA A 292 -24.44 -38.77 -7.54
C ALA A 292 -25.88 -39.19 -7.13
N ASP A 293 -26.96 -38.45 -7.38
CA ASP A 293 -27.38 -37.89 -8.68
C ASP A 293 -28.62 -36.95 -8.51
N SER A 294 -28.89 -36.16 -9.56
CA SER A 294 -30.17 -35.57 -9.97
C SER A 294 -30.72 -34.22 -9.41
N ARG A 295 -30.84 -33.28 -10.37
CA ARG A 295 -31.94 -32.35 -10.72
C ARG A 295 -32.52 -31.32 -9.72
N ALA A 296 -32.35 -30.07 -10.17
CA ALA A 296 -33.35 -28.98 -10.31
C ALA A 296 -33.98 -28.34 -9.06
N ALA A 297 -33.76 -27.02 -8.89
CA ALA A 297 -34.82 -26.00 -8.79
C ALA A 297 -34.24 -24.58 -8.66
N VAL A 298 -35.00 -23.64 -9.22
CA VAL A 298 -34.83 -22.19 -9.33
C VAL A 298 -35.34 -21.47 -8.05
N SER A 299 -35.01 -20.17 -7.91
CA SER A 299 -35.59 -19.10 -7.06
C SER A 299 -34.75 -18.74 -5.82
N ASP A 300 -34.16 -17.55 -5.73
CA ASP A 300 -34.70 -16.19 -5.50
C ASP A 300 -34.91 -15.86 -4.01
N SER A 301 -34.67 -14.59 -3.66
CA SER A 301 -34.55 -13.94 -2.35
C SER A 301 -33.18 -14.08 -1.68
N GLY A 302 -32.50 -13.03 -1.22
CA GLY A 302 -32.92 -11.66 -0.98
C GLY A 302 -32.40 -11.24 0.41
N ARG A 303 -31.46 -10.29 0.43
CA ARG A 303 -30.98 -9.52 1.60
C ARG A 303 -30.29 -10.29 2.74
N THR A 304 -28.99 -10.04 2.89
CA THR A 304 -28.35 -9.60 4.15
C THR A 304 -26.84 -9.45 3.95
N GLU A 305 -26.39 -8.37 3.31
CA GLU A 305 -24.94 -8.05 3.28
C GLU A 305 -24.72 -6.55 3.07
N ASP A 306 -24.91 -5.76 4.13
CA ASP A 306 -24.69 -4.30 4.07
C ASP A 306 -23.97 -3.73 5.31
N ARG A 307 -22.95 -4.44 5.82
CA ARG A 307 -22.10 -3.94 6.93
C ARG A 307 -20.59 -4.19 6.81
N ARG A 308 -20.07 -4.59 5.65
CA ARG A 308 -18.63 -4.88 5.46
C ARG A 308 -17.87 -3.92 4.54
N HIS A 309 -18.48 -2.83 4.07
CA HIS A 309 -17.88 -2.00 3.01
C HIS A 309 -17.12 -0.73 3.44
N LEU A 310 -16.90 -0.48 4.74
CA LEU A 310 -16.27 0.77 5.21
C LEU A 310 -14.88 0.64 5.85
N ALA A 311 -14.23 -0.53 5.83
CA ALA A 311 -12.92 -0.72 6.48
C ALA A 311 -11.75 -1.11 5.54
N VAL A 312 -11.97 -1.27 4.23
CA VAL A 312 -10.97 -1.89 3.32
C VAL A 312 -10.08 -0.86 2.59
N CYS A 313 -10.14 0.43 2.92
CA CYS A 313 -9.34 1.47 2.25
C CYS A 313 -7.87 1.61 2.73
N LYS A 314 -7.38 0.79 3.67
CA LYS A 314 -5.98 0.85 4.08
C LYS A 314 -5.18 -0.34 3.56
N PHE A 315 -4.25 -0.01 2.66
CA PHE A 315 -3.00 -0.74 2.42
C PHE A 315 -3.11 -2.14 1.82
N ARG A 316 -3.11 -2.22 0.49
CA ARG A 316 -2.80 -3.45 -0.24
C ARG A 316 -1.67 -3.16 -1.22
N ARG A 317 -0.42 -3.31 -0.76
CA ARG A 317 0.78 -3.36 -1.59
C ARG A 317 1.00 -4.83 -1.95
N ARG A 318 0.73 -5.24 -3.19
CA ARG A 318 1.07 -6.59 -3.69
C ARG A 318 2.28 -6.49 -4.61
N THR A 319 3.44 -6.87 -4.05
CA THR A 319 4.59 -7.54 -4.67
C THR A 319 4.76 -7.37 -6.19
N LEU A 320 5.68 -6.49 -6.60
CA LEU A 320 6.40 -6.62 -7.87
C LEU A 320 7.77 -7.24 -7.59
N ARG A 321 7.92 -8.44 -8.13
CA ARG A 321 9.14 -9.24 -8.21
C ARG A 321 9.99 -8.64 -9.32
N TRP A 322 11.16 -8.09 -8.99
CA TRP A 322 12.16 -7.68 -9.96
C TRP A 322 12.98 -8.91 -10.37
N HIS A 323 13.06 -9.18 -11.68
CA HIS A 323 14.10 -10.00 -12.29
C HIS A 323 15.02 -9.04 -13.05
N ASP A 324 16.32 -9.21 -12.79
CA ASP A 324 17.54 -8.82 -13.52
C ASP A 324 17.55 -7.53 -14.35
#